data_AF-A0A1S2HG59-F1
#
_entry.id   AF-A0A1S2HG59-F1
#
_cell.length_a   1.000
_cell.length_b   1.000
_cell.length_c   1.000
_cell.angle_alpha   90.00
_cell.angle_beta   90.00
_cell.angle_gamma   90.00
#
_symmetry.space_group_name_H-M   'P 1'
#
loop_
_entity.id
_entity.type
_entity.pdbx_description
1 polymer ?
#
loop_
_entity_poly.entity_id
_entity_poly.type
_entity_poly.pdbx_seq_one_letter_code
_entity_poly.pdbx_strand_id
1 'polypeptide(L)'
;MRIRTAIASIGTVLAVTAGLLVATPAAPASAAAPTTGRFTPVAPARAWSGTATKTATTVTLGGRNGIPATATAVVLTATVTAPTAAGYVSVAPAGSTASPAIQNFAKAQPISGTTTVGLTSGKAQVRVSAGKATVALDVAGWYGTSASGSTYTPLAPSKVLDGTVRTTATRVVVAGRAGVPTNATAVVLQADVSRPATSGRLRITPSGNDAGVVSVMYSKGVTVANTTTVRLSGGAVQARVSSGSARVLADVVGYYAPVSTGSVFVSTHPVRAATVAAGTTAKTITVAGTAGVPRNATAAVINAKVGKGTVGGSLRVVGAGLASSVPTQVYAKGQTIGNALIAPLASGGRVQAKVSAGSATVYVDVVGYFLDGSSGSGTGVDVSYPQCGKSVPTDQSFGIVGVNGDLGNTSNTCFQQQLGWAASSIGGTKQPKAQLYVLAANPGAFGSNSDPQEPGSKEWPTSNTYPAGVQVPNPLGTCVKTSTTKPVTTAACSYMYGYMRAFDDVKKYGPSNPASYRWWIDVETGLSWQIKTSLNQASLQGMVDGLKAAGVTSAGVYSTGYQFSQIMGDIPATSALRKQRLPSWIAIGDGRLDQAQAACSSRALLDGPVLMTQYVTPFGSSKIDRDWSCS
;
A
#
# COMPACT_ATOMS: atom_id res chain seq x y z
N MET A 1 38.54 -59.58 -68.95
CA MET A 1 39.10 -58.32 -69.52
C MET A 1 37.96 -57.30 -69.64
N ARG A 2 38.28 -56.03 -69.40
CA ARG A 2 37.43 -54.80 -69.47
C ARG A 2 36.70 -54.38 -68.19
N ILE A 3 37.35 -53.40 -67.55
CA ILE A 3 36.90 -52.48 -66.50
C ILE A 3 35.67 -51.68 -66.98
N ARG A 4 34.70 -51.45 -66.08
CA ARG A 4 33.81 -50.28 -66.16
C ARG A 4 33.55 -49.71 -64.76
N THR A 5 34.01 -48.48 -64.60
CA THR A 5 33.82 -47.53 -63.50
C THR A 5 32.36 -47.07 -63.45
N ALA A 6 31.80 -46.90 -62.25
CA ALA A 6 30.52 -46.22 -62.03
C ALA A 6 30.71 -45.13 -60.95
N ILE A 7 30.57 -43.87 -61.37
CA ILE A 7 30.44 -42.70 -60.51
C ILE A 7 28.97 -42.26 -60.64
N ALA A 8 28.25 -42.24 -59.53
CA ALA A 8 26.85 -41.82 -59.48
C ALA A 8 26.75 -40.35 -59.04
N SER A 9 26.23 -39.52 -59.94
CA SER A 9 25.92 -38.11 -59.73
C SER A 9 24.54 -37.97 -59.09
N ILE A 10 24.47 -37.27 -57.95
CA ILE A 10 23.25 -36.96 -57.22
C ILE A 10 22.61 -35.70 -57.84
N GLY A 11 21.38 -35.86 -58.35
CA GLY A 11 20.54 -34.77 -58.84
C GLY A 11 19.77 -34.10 -57.71
N THR A 12 19.87 -32.78 -57.68
CA THR A 12 19.26 -31.85 -56.72
C THR A 12 17.74 -31.79 -56.86
N VAL A 13 17.00 -32.02 -55.78
CA VAL A 13 15.57 -31.68 -55.65
C VAL A 13 15.45 -30.43 -54.78
N LEU A 14 14.87 -29.39 -55.38
CA LEU A 14 14.61 -28.09 -54.75
C LEU A 14 13.33 -28.21 -53.88
N ALA A 15 13.48 -28.23 -52.56
CA ALA A 15 12.35 -28.16 -51.63
C ALA A 15 12.16 -26.71 -51.15
N VAL A 16 11.01 -26.12 -51.50
CA VAL A 16 10.59 -24.81 -50.98
C VAL A 16 10.03 -25.01 -49.58
N THR A 17 10.83 -24.70 -48.55
CA THR A 17 10.36 -24.62 -47.16
C THR A 17 9.71 -23.26 -46.91
N ALA A 18 8.39 -23.25 -46.74
CA ALA A 18 7.68 -22.13 -46.12
C ALA A 18 8.07 -22.05 -44.64
N GLY A 19 8.85 -21.05 -44.26
CA GLY A 19 9.23 -20.81 -42.87
C GLY A 19 8.04 -20.32 -42.05
N LEU A 20 7.47 -21.16 -41.19
CA LEU A 20 6.63 -20.71 -40.09
C LEU A 20 7.53 -19.98 -39.07
N LEU A 21 7.44 -18.66 -39.03
CA LEU A 21 7.93 -17.85 -37.90
C LEU A 21 7.08 -18.17 -36.67
N VAL A 22 7.58 -19.02 -35.78
CA VAL A 22 7.06 -19.12 -34.41
C VAL A 22 7.46 -17.83 -33.69
N ALA A 23 6.57 -16.83 -33.72
CA ALA A 23 6.69 -15.66 -32.87
C ALA A 23 6.55 -16.12 -31.41
N THR A 24 7.66 -16.24 -30.70
CA THR A 24 7.65 -16.29 -29.24
C THR A 24 6.90 -15.05 -28.74
N PRO A 25 5.91 -15.17 -27.85
CA PRO A 25 5.25 -13.98 -27.31
C PRO A 25 6.33 -13.10 -26.68
N ALA A 26 6.49 -11.90 -27.21
CA ALA A 26 7.36 -10.90 -26.60
C ALA A 26 6.90 -10.75 -25.14
N ALA A 27 7.82 -10.92 -24.19
CA ALA A 27 7.54 -10.59 -22.81
C ALA A 27 6.98 -9.16 -22.79
N PRO A 28 5.83 -8.90 -22.14
CA PRO A 28 5.26 -7.57 -22.11
C PRO A 28 6.34 -6.61 -21.60
N ALA A 29 6.58 -5.53 -22.35
CA ALA A 29 7.53 -4.51 -21.95
C ALA A 29 7.24 -4.12 -20.49
N SER A 30 8.23 -4.26 -19.60
CA SER A 30 8.07 -3.94 -18.19
C SER A 30 7.54 -2.51 -18.08
N ALA A 31 6.33 -2.34 -17.54
CA ALA A 31 5.72 -1.04 -17.39
C ALA A 31 6.67 -0.10 -16.60
N ALA A 32 6.86 1.11 -17.10
CA ALA A 32 7.72 2.08 -16.45
C ALA A 32 7.12 2.43 -15.08
N ALA A 33 7.96 2.40 -14.05
CA ALA A 33 7.56 2.71 -12.71
C ALA A 33 6.98 4.13 -12.61
N PRO A 34 5.93 4.34 -11.77
CA PRO A 34 5.31 5.64 -11.58
C PRO A 34 6.35 6.73 -11.41
N THR A 35 6.08 7.92 -11.94
CA THR A 35 6.96 9.07 -11.76
C THR A 35 6.96 9.56 -10.31
N THR A 36 5.96 9.17 -9.52
CA THR A 36 5.81 9.46 -8.10
C THR A 36 6.63 8.50 -7.23
N GLY A 37 7.30 9.01 -6.20
CA GLY A 37 8.04 8.21 -5.23
C GLY A 37 9.46 7.82 -5.65
N ARG A 38 10.03 8.45 -6.69
CA ARG A 38 11.42 8.25 -7.10
C ARG A 38 12.38 9.04 -6.20
N PHE A 39 13.56 8.48 -5.93
CA PHE A 39 14.55 9.02 -5.00
C PHE A 39 15.60 9.87 -5.71
N THR A 40 15.85 11.06 -5.17
CA THR A 40 16.96 11.92 -5.58
C THR A 40 17.95 12.01 -4.42
N PRO A 41 19.15 11.40 -4.54
CA PRO A 41 20.18 11.53 -3.52
C PRO A 41 20.75 12.94 -3.50
N VAL A 42 20.99 13.48 -2.31
CA VAL A 42 21.71 14.75 -2.14
C VAL A 42 23.09 14.50 -1.53
N ALA A 43 23.99 15.48 -1.64
CA ALA A 43 25.15 15.48 -0.76
C ALA A 43 24.65 15.62 0.69
N PRO A 44 25.15 14.82 1.65
CA PRO A 44 24.67 14.88 3.03
C PRO A 44 24.77 16.30 3.59
N ALA A 45 23.63 16.87 4.00
CA ALA A 45 23.54 18.25 4.48
C ALA A 45 22.66 18.33 5.73
N ARG A 46 22.95 19.28 6.61
CA ARG A 46 22.11 19.54 7.78
C ARG A 46 20.85 20.29 7.35
N ALA A 47 19.71 19.65 7.48
CA ALA A 47 18.43 20.25 7.14
C ALA A 47 17.85 21.10 8.29
N TRP A 48 18.12 20.69 9.53
CA TRP A 48 17.66 21.41 10.73
C TRP A 48 18.49 21.05 11.95
N SER A 49 18.57 21.94 12.93
CA SER A 49 19.08 21.65 14.27
C SER A 49 18.39 22.55 15.29
N GLY A 50 18.12 22.02 16.47
CA GLY A 50 17.51 22.79 17.56
C GLY A 50 17.24 21.95 18.80
N THR A 51 16.67 22.61 19.81
CA THR A 51 16.23 21.93 21.04
C THR A 51 14.87 21.28 20.80
N ALA A 52 14.81 19.95 20.84
CA ALA A 52 13.56 19.20 20.84
C ALA A 52 13.08 18.97 22.28
N THR A 53 11.77 19.08 22.50
CA THR A 53 11.10 18.81 23.78
C THR A 53 10.00 17.77 23.59
N LYS A 54 9.14 17.56 24.61
CA LYS A 54 7.95 16.71 24.49
C LYS A 54 6.93 17.24 23.47
N THR A 55 6.88 18.55 23.29
CA THR A 55 6.02 19.22 22.32
C THR A 55 6.65 19.15 20.94
N ALA A 56 5.85 18.75 19.94
CA ALA A 56 6.30 18.66 18.57
C ALA A 56 6.70 20.03 18.02
N THR A 57 7.90 20.10 17.44
CA THR A 57 8.39 21.25 16.69
C THR A 57 8.24 20.96 15.21
N THR A 58 7.44 21.77 14.51
CA THR A 58 7.31 21.70 13.05
C THR A 58 8.56 22.26 12.38
N VAL A 59 9.13 21.50 11.43
CA VAL A 59 10.35 21.84 10.71
C VAL A 59 10.06 21.91 9.21
N THR A 60 10.48 23.01 8.57
CA THR A 60 10.38 23.18 7.12
C THR A 60 11.60 22.55 6.46
N LEU A 61 11.37 21.56 5.59
CA LEU A 61 12.41 20.80 4.90
C LEU A 61 12.37 21.02 3.38
N GLY A 62 11.16 21.07 2.79
CA GLY A 62 10.97 21.39 1.37
C GLY A 62 11.39 22.83 1.03
N GLY A 63 11.92 23.00 -0.18
CA GLY A 63 12.47 24.27 -0.67
C GLY A 63 13.84 24.63 -0.09
N ARG A 64 14.52 23.70 0.60
CA ARG A 64 15.81 23.94 1.29
C ARG A 64 16.80 22.82 1.01
N ASN A 65 18.10 23.12 1.04
CA ASN A 65 19.18 22.13 0.98
C ASN A 65 19.06 21.11 -0.18
N GLY A 66 18.63 21.56 -1.36
CA GLY A 66 18.44 20.71 -2.54
C GLY A 66 17.19 19.84 -2.52
N ILE A 67 16.28 20.05 -1.56
CA ILE A 67 14.96 19.41 -1.48
C ILE A 67 13.93 20.35 -2.12
N PRO A 68 13.25 19.97 -3.22
CA PRO A 68 12.17 20.75 -3.80
C PRO A 68 10.99 20.95 -2.83
N ALA A 69 10.21 22.01 -3.00
CA ALA A 69 8.99 22.23 -2.23
C ALA A 69 7.93 21.13 -2.48
N THR A 70 7.98 20.49 -3.65
CA THR A 70 7.11 19.40 -4.09
C THR A 70 7.58 18.01 -3.64
N ALA A 71 8.67 17.92 -2.86
CA ALA A 71 9.11 16.64 -2.32
C ALA A 71 8.02 16.03 -1.43
N THR A 72 7.77 14.74 -1.60
CA THR A 72 6.72 13.99 -0.90
C THR A 72 7.26 13.30 0.35
N ALA A 73 8.56 12.98 0.40
CA ALA A 73 9.21 12.41 1.57
C ALA A 73 10.72 12.69 1.57
N VAL A 74 11.39 12.49 2.71
CA VAL A 74 12.84 12.65 2.87
C VAL A 74 13.44 11.53 3.70
N VAL A 75 14.69 11.17 3.40
CA VAL A 75 15.50 10.27 4.24
C VAL A 75 16.37 11.12 5.16
N LEU A 76 16.16 10.96 6.46
CA LEU A 76 16.81 11.76 7.51
C LEU A 76 17.61 10.87 8.46
N THR A 77 18.75 11.37 8.92
CA THR A 77 19.40 10.87 10.12
C THR A 77 19.22 11.88 11.24
N ALA A 78 18.57 11.46 12.33
CA ALA A 78 18.40 12.25 13.53
C ALA A 78 19.55 11.97 14.50
N THR A 79 20.33 12.99 14.82
CA THR A 79 21.40 12.93 15.84
C THR A 79 20.91 13.63 17.10
N VAL A 80 20.84 12.91 18.21
CA VAL A 80 20.44 13.42 19.52
C VAL A 80 21.67 13.62 20.39
N THR A 81 21.83 14.82 20.95
CA THR A 81 22.91 15.16 21.87
C THR A 81 22.36 15.77 23.17
N ALA A 82 23.06 15.49 24.27
CA ALA A 82 22.71 15.94 25.62
C ALA A 82 21.23 15.74 26.03
N PRO A 83 20.63 14.55 25.85
CA PRO A 83 19.27 14.31 26.32
C PRO A 83 19.21 14.40 27.86
N THR A 84 18.28 15.19 28.39
CA THR A 84 18.17 15.42 29.85
C THR A 84 17.43 14.31 30.61
N ALA A 85 16.76 13.42 29.89
CA ALA A 85 16.04 12.26 30.42
C ALA A 85 16.16 11.07 29.46
N ALA A 86 15.92 9.85 29.96
CA ALA A 86 15.78 8.68 29.10
C ALA A 86 14.48 8.77 28.29
N GLY A 87 14.53 8.36 27.02
CA GLY A 87 13.40 8.50 26.10
C GLY A 87 13.70 8.02 24.69
N TYR A 88 12.97 8.57 23.73
CA TYR A 88 13.22 8.37 22.30
C TYR A 88 13.02 9.66 21.51
N VAL A 89 13.66 9.76 20.35
CA VAL A 89 13.40 10.80 19.36
C VAL A 89 12.37 10.29 18.35
N SER A 90 11.47 11.18 17.94
CA SER A 90 10.45 10.92 16.93
C SER A 90 10.51 12.00 15.87
N VAL A 91 10.42 11.59 14.61
CA VAL A 91 10.17 12.45 13.46
C VAL A 91 8.99 11.86 12.70
N ALA A 92 8.00 12.69 12.39
CA ALA A 92 6.76 12.29 11.72
C ALA A 92 6.34 13.38 10.72
N PRO A 93 5.40 13.08 9.80
CA PRO A 93 4.79 14.13 8.97
C PRO A 93 4.19 15.23 9.85
N ALA A 94 4.22 16.48 9.38
CA ALA A 94 3.64 17.60 10.13
C ALA A 94 2.12 17.39 10.29
N GLY A 95 1.61 17.60 11.51
CA GLY A 95 0.20 17.38 11.85
C GLY A 95 -0.15 15.93 12.21
N SER A 96 0.79 14.99 12.07
CA SER A 96 0.58 13.60 12.49
C SER A 96 0.41 13.51 14.01
N THR A 97 -0.60 12.77 14.46
CA THR A 97 -0.74 12.38 15.88
C THR A 97 0.15 11.19 16.24
N ALA A 98 0.58 10.41 15.25
CA ALA A 98 1.51 9.30 15.44
C ALA A 98 2.93 9.81 15.73
N SER A 99 3.64 9.09 16.61
CA SER A 99 5.00 9.43 17.03
C SER A 99 5.89 8.18 17.09
N PRO A 100 6.42 7.74 15.94
CA PRO A 100 7.27 6.57 15.87
C PRO A 100 8.61 6.87 16.59
N ALA A 101 9.02 5.95 17.46
CA ALA A 101 10.29 6.06 18.17
C ALA A 101 11.45 5.67 17.24
N ILE A 102 12.10 6.63 16.57
CA ILE A 102 13.21 6.35 15.65
C ILE A 102 14.36 5.67 16.39
N GLN A 103 14.72 6.23 17.55
CA GLN A 103 15.83 5.74 18.36
C GLN A 103 15.60 6.04 19.84
N ASN A 104 15.84 5.03 20.68
CA ASN A 104 15.81 5.17 22.14
C ASN A 104 17.19 5.57 22.69
N PHE A 105 17.19 6.34 23.78
CA PHE A 105 18.40 6.80 24.47
C PHE A 105 18.18 6.84 25.99
N ALA A 106 19.27 6.65 26.74
CA ALA A 106 19.34 7.00 28.16
C ALA A 106 19.64 8.49 28.37
N LYS A 107 19.49 8.98 29.60
CA LYS A 107 19.93 10.33 29.98
C LYS A 107 21.42 10.49 29.66
N ALA A 108 21.79 11.64 29.09
CA ALA A 108 23.14 12.00 28.68
C ALA A 108 23.79 11.08 27.63
N GLN A 109 23.07 10.09 27.07
CA GLN A 109 23.58 9.21 26.02
C GLN A 109 23.33 9.83 24.63
N PRO A 110 24.37 10.25 23.90
CA PRO A 110 24.22 10.65 22.51
C PRO A 110 23.87 9.43 21.65
N ILE A 111 22.98 9.61 20.69
CA ILE A 111 22.58 8.54 19.78
C ILE A 111 22.21 9.11 18.41
N SER A 112 22.26 8.28 17.38
CA SER A 112 21.72 8.60 16.06
C SER A 112 20.80 7.50 15.57
N GLY A 113 19.82 7.85 14.75
CA GLY A 113 18.96 6.89 14.06
C GLY A 113 18.44 7.48 12.76
N THR A 114 18.32 6.63 11.74
CA THR A 114 17.83 7.04 10.42
C THR A 114 16.34 6.73 10.28
N THR A 115 15.62 7.55 9.51
CA THR A 115 14.21 7.31 9.18
C THR A 115 13.90 7.85 7.79
N THR A 116 12.81 7.38 7.20
CA THR A 116 12.17 8.03 6.05
C THR A 116 10.86 8.62 6.52
N VAL A 117 10.59 9.89 6.20
CA VAL A 117 9.39 10.60 6.66
C VAL A 117 8.70 11.30 5.50
N GLY A 118 7.39 11.11 5.39
CA GLY A 118 6.54 11.86 4.48
C GLY A 118 6.48 13.35 4.87
N LEU A 119 6.35 14.22 3.88
CA LEU A 119 6.22 15.66 4.07
C LEU A 119 4.77 16.10 3.87
N THR A 120 4.27 16.91 4.80
CA THR A 120 2.99 17.62 4.65
C THR A 120 3.31 19.08 4.31
N SER A 121 3.01 19.51 3.09
CA SER A 121 3.34 20.86 2.59
C SER A 121 4.81 21.24 2.81
N GLY A 122 5.72 20.31 2.51
CA GLY A 122 7.16 20.49 2.68
C GLY A 122 7.65 20.44 4.14
N LYS A 123 6.81 20.06 5.10
CA LYS A 123 7.12 20.07 6.53
C LYS A 123 7.05 18.68 7.17
N ALA A 124 7.88 18.48 8.18
CA ALA A 124 7.82 17.38 9.13
C ALA A 124 7.74 17.95 10.56
N GLN A 125 7.66 17.08 11.57
CA GLN A 125 7.73 17.48 12.97
C GLN A 125 8.67 16.58 13.76
N VAL A 126 9.37 17.15 14.73
CA VAL A 126 10.35 16.47 15.60
C VAL A 126 10.00 16.67 17.07
N ARG A 127 10.18 15.62 17.88
CA ARG A 127 10.07 15.69 19.34
C ARG A 127 10.91 14.63 20.04
N VAL A 128 11.09 14.78 21.34
CA VAL A 128 11.55 13.72 22.24
C VAL A 128 10.42 13.25 23.15
N SER A 129 10.46 12.02 23.62
CA SER A 129 9.39 11.49 24.49
C SER A 129 9.45 12.03 25.92
N ALA A 130 10.63 12.47 26.38
CA ALA A 130 10.86 12.96 27.73
C ALA A 130 12.02 13.98 27.77
N GLY A 131 11.97 14.89 28.74
CA GLY A 131 12.98 15.93 28.90
C GLY A 131 13.13 16.83 27.68
N LYS A 132 14.37 17.23 27.41
CA LYS A 132 14.80 17.97 26.23
C LYS A 132 16.12 17.42 25.72
N ALA A 133 16.40 17.61 24.43
CA ALA A 133 17.68 17.26 23.82
C ALA A 133 17.97 18.20 22.66
N THR A 134 19.24 18.39 22.31
CA THR A 134 19.59 18.98 21.03
C THR A 134 19.46 17.90 19.96
N VAL A 135 18.69 18.18 18.91
CA VAL A 135 18.49 17.26 17.79
C VAL A 135 18.95 17.94 16.51
N ALA A 136 19.76 17.24 15.71
CA ALA A 136 20.11 17.62 14.35
C ALA A 136 19.48 16.62 13.38
N LEU A 137 18.90 17.13 12.29
CA LEU A 137 18.34 16.34 11.19
C LEU A 137 19.21 16.56 9.96
N ASP A 138 19.94 15.53 9.55
CA ASP A 138 20.77 15.54 8.35
C ASP A 138 20.06 14.75 7.23
N VAL A 139 19.97 15.32 6.02
CA VAL A 139 19.26 14.73 4.88
C VAL A 139 20.21 13.96 3.96
N ALA A 140 19.80 12.76 3.54
CA ALA A 140 20.52 11.93 2.57
C ALA A 140 19.93 12.01 1.14
N GLY A 141 18.64 12.36 1.04
CA GLY A 141 17.93 12.50 -0.22
C GLY A 141 16.44 12.69 0.01
N TRP A 142 15.70 12.88 -1.07
CA TRP A 142 14.26 13.13 -1.07
C TRP A 142 13.54 12.29 -2.11
N TYR A 143 12.26 12.05 -1.89
CA TYR A 143 11.35 11.41 -2.84
C TYR A 143 10.38 12.44 -3.42
N GLY A 144 10.03 12.29 -4.68
CA GLY A 144 9.05 13.17 -5.32
C GLY A 144 8.57 12.63 -6.66
N THR A 145 8.07 13.51 -7.51
CA THR A 145 7.38 13.18 -8.76
C THR A 145 8.25 13.27 -10.01
N SER A 146 9.56 13.49 -9.86
CA SER A 146 10.47 13.65 -10.99
C SER A 146 10.78 12.31 -11.66
N ALA A 147 10.54 12.21 -12.96
CA ALA A 147 10.93 11.07 -13.77
C ALA A 147 12.44 10.81 -13.80
N SER A 148 13.27 11.85 -13.55
CA SER A 148 14.73 11.72 -13.46
C SER A 148 15.23 11.12 -12.14
N GLY A 149 14.35 10.93 -11.17
CA GLY A 149 14.69 10.29 -9.90
C GLY A 149 15.01 8.80 -10.09
N SER A 150 15.84 8.28 -9.18
CA SER A 150 16.23 6.88 -9.16
C SER A 150 15.18 5.98 -8.49
N THR A 151 14.98 4.80 -9.04
CA THR A 151 14.18 3.74 -8.41
C THR A 151 15.02 2.91 -7.46
N TYR A 152 14.41 2.35 -6.44
CA TYR A 152 15.04 1.46 -5.46
C TYR A 152 15.02 0.00 -5.94
N THR A 153 16.08 -0.74 -5.64
CA THR A 153 16.13 -2.19 -5.79
C THR A 153 16.60 -2.80 -4.47
N PRO A 154 15.73 -3.58 -3.78
CA PRO A 154 16.14 -4.29 -2.58
C PRO A 154 17.11 -5.42 -2.92
N LEU A 155 18.09 -5.66 -2.03
CA LEU A 155 19.06 -6.73 -2.18
C LEU A 155 19.08 -7.63 -0.94
N ALA A 156 19.47 -8.88 -1.12
CA ALA A 156 19.92 -9.69 0.01
C ALA A 156 21.13 -9.01 0.68
N PRO A 157 21.17 -8.88 2.02
CA PRO A 157 22.27 -8.22 2.70
C PRO A 157 23.61 -8.81 2.29
N SER A 158 24.46 -7.96 1.68
CA SER A 158 25.73 -8.39 1.09
C SER A 158 26.86 -7.52 1.59
N LYS A 159 27.93 -8.14 2.10
CA LYS A 159 29.04 -7.44 2.76
C LYS A 159 29.86 -6.62 1.75
N VAL A 160 30.09 -5.35 2.09
CA VAL A 160 30.95 -4.42 1.31
C VAL A 160 32.08 -3.81 2.13
N LEU A 161 31.99 -3.87 3.46
CA LEU A 161 33.06 -3.48 4.38
C LEU A 161 33.12 -4.46 5.56
N ASP A 162 34.33 -4.90 5.88
CA ASP A 162 34.69 -5.54 7.14
C ASP A 162 36.17 -5.25 7.39
N GLY A 163 36.43 -4.33 8.32
CA GLY A 163 37.80 -3.96 8.61
C GLY A 163 37.92 -2.81 9.60
N THR A 164 39.17 -2.44 9.85
CA THR A 164 39.50 -1.33 10.75
C THR A 164 39.42 0.01 10.01
N VAL A 165 38.48 0.85 10.42
CA VAL A 165 38.32 2.23 9.96
C VAL A 165 39.05 3.17 10.93
N ARG A 166 39.72 4.18 10.38
CA ARG A 166 40.51 5.18 11.13
C ARG A 166 39.95 6.59 10.94
N THR A 167 40.64 7.59 11.48
CA THR A 167 40.30 9.01 11.28
C THR A 167 40.50 9.48 9.84
N THR A 168 41.42 8.85 9.11
CA THR A 168 41.59 9.00 7.65
C THR A 168 40.49 8.25 6.91
N ALA A 169 39.88 8.91 5.93
CA ALA A 169 38.80 8.33 5.13
C ALA A 169 39.27 7.07 4.38
N THR A 170 38.55 5.97 4.59
CA THR A 170 38.73 4.71 3.86
C THR A 170 37.74 4.67 2.71
N ARG A 171 38.22 4.63 1.46
CA ARG A 171 37.36 4.49 0.27
C ARG A 171 36.81 3.08 0.20
N VAL A 172 35.50 2.96 -0.03
CA VAL A 172 34.79 1.68 -0.18
C VAL A 172 34.06 1.69 -1.52
N VAL A 173 34.56 0.91 -2.49
CA VAL A 173 33.91 0.75 -3.80
C VAL A 173 32.70 -0.15 -3.64
N VAL A 174 31.54 0.31 -4.10
CA VAL A 174 30.26 -0.41 -3.96
C VAL A 174 29.65 -0.73 -5.32
N ALA A 175 29.69 0.21 -6.26
CA ALA A 175 29.16 -0.01 -7.61
C ALA A 175 29.95 -1.11 -8.34
N GLY A 176 29.25 -2.00 -9.05
CA GLY A 176 29.81 -3.19 -9.67
C GLY A 176 30.12 -4.34 -8.68
N ARG A 177 29.72 -4.22 -7.41
CA ARG A 177 29.94 -5.24 -6.37
C ARG A 177 28.64 -5.53 -5.63
N ALA A 178 28.56 -6.72 -5.02
CA ALA A 178 27.47 -7.08 -4.09
C ALA A 178 26.05 -6.84 -4.66
N GLY A 179 25.87 -7.05 -5.98
CA GLY A 179 24.58 -6.84 -6.67
C GLY A 179 24.26 -5.38 -7.04
N VAL A 180 25.14 -4.42 -6.74
CA VAL A 180 24.94 -3.01 -7.08
C VAL A 180 25.48 -2.71 -8.49
N PRO A 181 24.66 -2.18 -9.42
CA PRO A 181 25.11 -1.88 -10.77
C PRO A 181 26.03 -0.64 -10.82
N THR A 182 26.79 -0.51 -11.90
CA THR A 182 27.75 0.60 -12.09
C THR A 182 27.09 1.97 -12.21
N ASN A 183 25.84 2.02 -12.67
CA ASN A 183 25.04 3.25 -12.80
C ASN A 183 24.25 3.60 -11.52
N ALA A 184 24.46 2.91 -10.40
CA ALA A 184 23.79 3.23 -9.15
C ALA A 184 24.17 4.64 -8.66
N THR A 185 23.16 5.40 -8.23
CA THR A 185 23.30 6.79 -7.74
C THR A 185 23.42 6.86 -6.22
N ALA A 186 22.89 5.87 -5.51
CA ALA A 186 22.97 5.76 -4.05
C ALA A 186 22.83 4.31 -3.59
N VAL A 187 23.25 4.03 -2.36
CA VAL A 187 23.14 2.72 -1.70
C VAL A 187 22.55 2.86 -0.31
N VAL A 188 21.85 1.82 0.15
CA VAL A 188 21.38 1.67 1.53
C VAL A 188 22.27 0.66 2.20
N LEU A 189 22.95 1.09 3.26
CA LEU A 189 23.89 0.28 4.03
C LEU A 189 23.33 0.05 5.43
N GLN A 190 23.42 -1.18 5.90
CA GLN A 190 23.32 -1.48 7.32
C GLN A 190 24.74 -1.61 7.86
N ALA A 191 25.14 -0.74 8.79
CA ALA A 191 26.51 -0.70 9.28
C ALA A 191 26.56 -0.76 10.81
N ASP A 192 27.58 -1.43 11.36
CA ASP A 192 27.89 -1.38 12.79
C ASP A 192 29.31 -0.89 13.06
N VAL A 193 29.47 -0.41 14.29
CA VAL A 193 30.78 -0.19 14.90
C VAL A 193 30.94 -1.24 15.98
N SER A 194 31.80 -2.23 15.75
CA SER A 194 32.02 -3.35 16.65
C SER A 194 32.98 -2.98 17.78
N ARG A 195 32.49 -3.01 19.03
CA ARG A 195 33.25 -2.84 20.29
C ARG A 195 34.40 -1.82 20.20
N PRO A 196 34.11 -0.53 19.90
CA PRO A 196 35.14 0.46 19.66
C PRO A 196 35.97 0.76 20.92
N ALA A 197 37.26 1.04 20.75
CA ALA A 197 38.17 1.33 21.88
C ALA A 197 37.94 2.72 22.52
N THR A 198 37.33 3.64 21.79
CA THR A 198 36.98 5.00 22.22
C THR A 198 35.52 5.29 21.91
N SER A 199 34.94 6.30 22.57
CA SER A 199 33.65 6.86 22.16
C SER A 199 33.85 7.80 20.96
N GLY A 200 32.89 7.84 20.04
CA GLY A 200 33.05 8.61 18.81
C GLY A 200 31.86 8.55 17.87
N ARG A 201 32.13 8.88 16.61
CA ARG A 201 31.16 8.94 15.52
C ARG A 201 31.73 8.26 14.30
N LEU A 202 30.93 7.39 13.66
CA LEU A 202 31.19 6.87 12.33
C LEU A 202 30.49 7.76 11.32
N ARG A 203 31.21 8.14 10.27
CA ARG A 203 30.66 8.81 9.10
C ARG A 203 30.84 7.90 7.90
N ILE A 204 29.75 7.63 7.19
CA ILE A 204 29.74 7.03 5.87
C ILE A 204 29.16 8.07 4.91
N THR A 205 30.02 8.64 4.07
CA THR A 205 29.68 9.75 3.16
C THR A 205 30.05 9.41 1.72
N PRO A 206 29.60 10.18 0.71
CA PRO A 206 30.07 10.00 -0.66
C PRO A 206 31.60 10.11 -0.73
N SER A 207 32.25 9.30 -1.56
CA SER A 207 33.72 9.37 -1.66
C SER A 207 34.17 10.76 -2.12
N GLY A 208 35.19 11.31 -1.44
CA GLY A 208 35.69 12.67 -1.66
C GLY A 208 34.91 13.76 -0.92
N ASN A 209 33.89 13.41 -0.13
CA ASN A 209 33.09 14.36 0.64
C ASN A 209 33.28 14.16 2.15
N ASP A 210 33.80 15.16 2.85
CA ASP A 210 34.00 15.11 4.32
C ASP A 210 32.89 15.83 5.11
N ALA A 211 31.65 15.81 4.62
CA ALA A 211 30.53 16.42 5.34
C ALA A 211 30.44 15.90 6.78
N GLY A 212 30.07 16.79 7.70
CA GLY A 212 30.02 16.51 9.14
C GLY A 212 28.91 15.55 9.59
N VAL A 213 28.17 14.94 8.66
CA VAL A 213 26.98 14.11 8.91
C VAL A 213 27.37 12.80 9.60
N VAL A 214 26.62 12.46 10.64
CA VAL A 214 26.89 11.31 11.51
C VAL A 214 26.02 10.14 11.09
N SER A 215 26.64 9.00 10.75
CA SER A 215 25.92 7.76 10.45
C SER A 215 25.65 6.96 11.72
N VAL A 216 26.63 6.87 12.63
CA VAL A 216 26.50 6.15 13.92
C VAL A 216 27.19 6.94 15.02
N MET A 217 26.47 7.20 16.13
CA MET A 217 27.10 7.56 17.41
C MET A 217 27.37 6.30 18.22
N TYR A 218 28.59 6.17 18.77
CA TYR A 218 28.99 5.01 19.55
C TYR A 218 29.75 5.38 20.81
N SER A 219 29.60 4.54 21.83
CA SER A 219 30.34 4.61 23.09
C SER A 219 31.38 3.49 23.15
N LYS A 220 32.49 3.75 23.85
CA LYS A 220 33.54 2.75 24.10
C LYS A 220 32.96 1.40 24.54
N GLY A 221 33.40 0.32 23.89
CA GLY A 221 33.05 -1.07 24.21
C GLY A 221 31.65 -1.52 23.75
N VAL A 222 30.78 -0.61 23.32
CA VAL A 222 29.40 -0.93 22.92
C VAL A 222 29.31 -1.06 21.42
N THR A 223 28.85 -2.22 20.93
CA THR A 223 28.53 -2.38 19.51
C THR A 223 27.22 -1.68 19.21
N VAL A 224 27.19 -0.84 18.18
CA VAL A 224 26.00 -0.09 17.75
C VAL A 224 25.87 -0.22 16.24
N ALA A 225 24.65 -0.46 15.76
CA ALA A 225 24.33 -0.51 14.35
C ALA A 225 23.33 0.59 13.97
N ASN A 226 23.42 1.07 12.73
CA ASN A 226 22.42 1.94 12.12
C ASN A 226 22.26 1.61 10.63
N THR A 227 21.10 1.92 10.06
CA THR A 227 20.90 1.91 8.61
C THR A 227 21.21 3.31 8.08
N THR A 228 21.89 3.44 6.94
CA THR A 228 22.19 4.73 6.33
C THR A 228 22.08 4.68 4.81
N THR A 229 21.50 5.72 4.21
CA THR A 229 21.44 5.89 2.75
C THR A 229 22.50 6.88 2.33
N VAL A 230 23.33 6.53 1.34
CA VAL A 230 24.47 7.35 0.94
C VAL A 230 24.54 7.47 -0.57
N ARG A 231 24.67 8.69 -1.07
CA ARG A 231 24.97 8.97 -2.48
C ARG A 231 26.31 8.36 -2.88
N LEU A 232 26.39 7.76 -4.06
CA LEU A 232 27.66 7.28 -4.62
C LEU A 232 28.40 8.42 -5.34
N SER A 233 29.72 8.42 -5.22
CA SER A 233 30.64 9.31 -5.95
C SER A 233 31.72 8.45 -6.61
N GLY A 234 31.77 8.44 -7.95
CA GLY A 234 32.65 7.54 -8.70
C GLY A 234 32.47 6.06 -8.31
N GLY A 235 31.23 5.63 -8.06
CA GLY A 235 30.88 4.27 -7.65
C GLY A 235 31.24 3.88 -6.21
N ALA A 236 31.68 4.84 -5.38
CA ALA A 236 32.18 4.58 -4.03
C ALA A 236 31.56 5.47 -2.95
N VAL A 237 31.62 4.97 -1.72
CA VAL A 237 31.45 5.73 -0.47
C VAL A 237 32.80 5.83 0.24
N GLN A 238 32.87 6.59 1.33
CA GLN A 238 34.00 6.58 2.25
C GLN A 238 33.54 6.43 3.70
N ALA A 239 34.34 5.73 4.51
CA ALA A 239 34.11 5.55 5.94
C ALA A 239 35.24 6.15 6.77
N ARG A 240 34.90 6.86 7.84
CA ARG A 240 35.87 7.34 8.84
C ARG A 240 35.28 7.42 10.24
N VAL A 241 36.13 7.29 11.25
CA VAL A 241 35.77 7.53 12.65
C VAL A 241 36.27 8.90 13.13
N SER A 242 35.63 9.47 14.15
CA SER A 242 36.02 10.78 14.69
C SER A 242 37.31 10.77 15.50
N SER A 243 37.72 9.60 16.02
CA SER A 243 38.92 9.45 16.84
C SER A 243 39.40 7.99 16.81
N GLY A 244 40.71 7.78 16.92
CA GLY A 244 41.32 6.46 16.99
C GLY A 244 41.00 5.56 15.80
N SER A 245 40.61 4.31 16.09
CA SER A 245 40.18 3.34 15.10
C SER A 245 39.06 2.44 15.65
N ALA A 246 38.24 1.87 14.77
CA ALA A 246 37.22 0.91 15.15
C ALA A 246 37.02 -0.13 14.04
N ARG A 247 36.62 -1.35 14.42
CA ARG A 247 36.17 -2.34 13.44
C ARG A 247 34.75 -1.99 12.99
N VAL A 248 34.55 -1.92 11.68
CA VAL A 248 33.27 -1.58 11.06
C VAL A 248 32.90 -2.70 10.11
N LEU A 249 31.66 -3.18 10.20
CA LEU A 249 31.05 -4.00 9.16
C LEU A 249 29.96 -3.17 8.49
N ALA A 250 29.82 -3.33 7.17
CA ALA A 250 28.69 -2.79 6.44
C ALA A 250 28.23 -3.78 5.38
N ASP A 251 26.93 -4.05 5.40
CA ASP A 251 26.24 -4.83 4.38
C ASP A 251 25.37 -3.88 3.55
N VAL A 252 25.43 -3.99 2.22
CA VAL A 252 24.46 -3.33 1.32
C VAL A 252 23.16 -4.11 1.34
N VAL A 253 22.05 -3.40 1.53
CA VAL A 253 20.69 -3.99 1.60
C VAL A 253 19.79 -3.51 0.44
N GLY A 254 20.30 -2.62 -0.40
CA GLY A 254 19.68 -2.19 -1.65
C GLY A 254 20.37 -0.97 -2.25
N TYR A 255 19.97 -0.61 -3.46
CA TYR A 255 20.54 0.53 -4.19
C TYR A 255 19.45 1.35 -4.88
N TYR A 256 19.83 2.56 -5.29
CA TYR A 256 19.03 3.40 -6.18
C TYR A 256 19.75 3.56 -7.51
N ALA A 257 19.04 3.41 -8.63
CA ALA A 257 19.56 3.61 -9.97
C ALA A 257 18.56 4.38 -10.86
N PRO A 258 19.03 5.14 -11.86
CA PRO A 258 18.17 5.93 -12.74
C PRO A 258 17.57 5.03 -13.84
N VAL A 259 16.81 4.03 -13.45
CA VAL A 259 16.13 3.09 -14.35
C VAL A 259 14.61 3.26 -14.27
N SER A 260 13.91 2.79 -15.29
CA SER A 260 12.45 2.86 -15.33
C SER A 260 11.76 1.71 -14.57
N THR A 261 12.44 0.60 -14.30
CA THR A 261 11.80 -0.66 -13.86
C THR A 261 12.00 -1.03 -12.38
N GLY A 262 12.60 -0.17 -11.57
CA GLY A 262 12.76 -0.43 -10.14
C GLY A 262 11.57 0.03 -9.30
N SER A 263 11.69 -0.14 -7.98
CA SER A 263 10.62 0.18 -7.04
C SER A 263 10.59 1.66 -6.65
N VAL A 264 9.40 2.20 -6.40
CA VAL A 264 9.17 3.57 -5.92
C VAL A 264 8.68 3.57 -4.48
N PHE A 265 9.04 4.60 -3.72
CA PHE A 265 8.67 4.73 -2.31
C PHE A 265 7.28 5.33 -2.15
N VAL A 266 6.49 4.70 -1.27
CA VAL A 266 5.21 5.23 -0.80
C VAL A 266 5.31 5.42 0.72
N SER A 267 5.17 6.67 1.16
CA SER A 267 5.11 6.99 2.58
C SER A 267 3.79 6.53 3.17
N THR A 268 3.82 6.01 4.39
CA THR A 268 2.61 5.69 5.15
C THR A 268 2.60 6.42 6.48
N HIS A 269 1.43 6.43 7.12
CA HIS A 269 1.39 6.71 8.55
C HIS A 269 2.11 5.58 9.30
N PRO A 270 2.87 5.87 10.37
CA PRO A 270 3.47 4.84 11.20
C PRO A 270 2.41 3.91 11.82
N VAL A 271 2.46 2.63 11.48
CA VAL A 271 1.49 1.62 11.98
C VAL A 271 2.23 0.37 12.44
N ARG A 272 1.77 -0.22 13.54
CA ARG A 272 2.29 -1.49 14.06
C ARG A 272 1.82 -2.64 13.18
N ALA A 273 2.74 -3.28 12.46
CA ALA A 273 2.48 -4.49 11.69
C ALA A 273 2.41 -5.73 12.60
N ALA A 274 3.34 -5.85 13.55
CA ALA A 274 3.37 -7.01 14.43
C ALA A 274 4.04 -6.74 15.77
N THR A 275 3.55 -7.45 16.79
CA THR A 275 4.23 -7.63 18.08
C THR A 275 4.43 -9.13 18.26
N VAL A 276 5.69 -9.57 18.35
CA VAL A 276 6.01 -11.01 18.40
C VAL A 276 7.02 -11.31 19.50
N ALA A 277 6.87 -12.42 20.20
CA ALA A 277 7.98 -13.00 20.95
C ALA A 277 8.99 -13.62 19.98
N ALA A 278 10.26 -13.22 20.05
CA ALA A 278 11.37 -13.76 19.27
C ALA A 278 12.42 -14.39 20.18
N GLY A 279 12.95 -15.54 19.77
CA GLY A 279 14.06 -16.24 20.41
C GLY A 279 15.27 -16.30 19.48
N THR A 280 16.16 -17.28 19.72
CA THR A 280 17.34 -17.52 18.90
C THR A 280 17.03 -18.14 17.53
N THR A 281 15.85 -18.74 17.39
CA THR A 281 15.33 -19.23 16.11
C THR A 281 14.58 -18.10 15.39
N ALA A 282 14.81 -17.98 14.07
CA ALA A 282 14.15 -16.98 13.25
C ALA A 282 12.63 -17.18 13.24
N LYS A 283 11.90 -16.12 13.60
CA LYS A 283 10.44 -16.06 13.54
C LYS A 283 10.01 -15.23 12.35
N THR A 284 9.25 -15.83 11.44
CA THR A 284 8.67 -15.14 10.30
C THR A 284 7.53 -14.22 10.73
N ILE A 285 7.44 -13.05 10.09
CA ILE A 285 6.47 -12.00 10.35
C ILE A 285 5.91 -11.52 9.01
N THR A 286 4.58 -11.59 8.84
CA THR A 286 3.91 -11.04 7.66
C THR A 286 3.83 -9.53 7.78
N VAL A 287 4.23 -8.83 6.72
CA VAL A 287 4.19 -7.36 6.64
C VAL A 287 3.27 -6.91 5.51
N ALA A 288 3.41 -7.49 4.32
CA ALA A 288 2.53 -7.16 3.19
C ALA A 288 1.10 -7.65 3.45
N GLY A 289 0.13 -6.84 3.04
CA GLY A 289 -1.28 -7.03 3.38
C GLY A 289 -1.67 -6.62 4.80
N THR A 290 -0.74 -6.01 5.55
CA THR A 290 -0.97 -5.51 6.92
C THR A 290 -0.37 -4.12 7.08
N ALA A 291 -0.82 -3.37 8.10
CA ALA A 291 -0.25 -2.07 8.48
C ALA A 291 -0.07 -1.05 7.33
N GLY A 292 -0.98 -1.07 6.36
CA GLY A 292 -0.97 -0.16 5.22
C GLY A 292 0.01 -0.56 4.12
N VAL A 293 0.60 -1.76 4.17
CA VAL A 293 1.52 -2.26 3.14
C VAL A 293 0.74 -3.11 2.13
N PRO A 294 0.73 -2.77 0.83
CA PRO A 294 0.12 -3.60 -0.20
C PRO A 294 0.81 -4.95 -0.38
N ARG A 295 0.08 -5.97 -0.87
CA ARG A 295 0.59 -7.35 -0.98
C ARG A 295 1.78 -7.51 -1.94
N ASN A 296 1.87 -6.63 -2.92
CA ASN A 296 2.90 -6.59 -3.95
C ASN A 296 4.05 -5.63 -3.61
N ALA A 297 4.13 -5.13 -2.37
CA ALA A 297 5.30 -4.41 -1.92
C ALA A 297 6.57 -5.28 -2.01
N THR A 298 7.61 -4.70 -2.57
CA THR A 298 8.93 -5.34 -2.77
C THR A 298 9.86 -5.14 -1.58
N ALA A 299 9.68 -4.07 -0.84
CA ALA A 299 10.39 -3.79 0.40
C ALA A 299 9.53 -2.95 1.35
N ALA A 300 9.84 -2.99 2.64
CA ALA A 300 9.22 -2.15 3.67
C ALA A 300 10.26 -1.33 4.42
N VAL A 301 9.93 -0.08 4.72
CA VAL A 301 10.68 0.76 5.67
C VAL A 301 10.12 0.46 7.06
N ILE A 302 10.90 -0.29 7.83
CA ILE A 302 10.52 -0.84 9.12
C ILE A 302 11.30 -0.12 10.21
N ASN A 303 10.63 0.17 11.31
CA ASN A 303 11.27 0.42 12.58
C ASN A 303 11.10 -0.80 13.48
N ALA A 304 12.20 -1.50 13.73
CA ALA A 304 12.22 -2.72 14.51
C ALA A 304 12.75 -2.44 15.91
N LYS A 305 11.95 -2.80 16.93
CA LYS A 305 12.24 -2.47 18.32
C LYS A 305 12.20 -3.70 19.20
N VAL A 306 13.22 -3.84 20.03
CA VAL A 306 13.29 -4.82 21.11
C VAL A 306 12.58 -4.24 22.34
N GLY A 307 11.72 -5.04 22.95
CA GLY A 307 11.08 -4.79 24.23
C GLY A 307 11.50 -5.84 25.25
N LYS A 308 12.16 -5.39 26.33
CA LYS A 308 12.46 -6.17 27.54
C LYS A 308 13.09 -7.54 27.26
N GLY A 309 14.26 -7.56 26.60
CA GLY A 309 15.01 -8.81 26.41
C GLY A 309 15.43 -9.46 27.74
N THR A 310 15.31 -10.79 27.83
CA THR A 310 15.61 -11.55 29.06
C THR A 310 17.10 -11.55 29.42
N VAL A 311 17.96 -11.40 28.41
CA VAL A 311 19.42 -11.22 28.50
C VAL A 311 19.86 -10.15 27.50
N GLY A 312 21.08 -9.62 27.65
CA GLY A 312 21.67 -8.75 26.62
C GLY A 312 22.00 -9.52 25.34
N GLY A 313 21.85 -8.88 24.18
CA GLY A 313 22.05 -9.51 22.89
C GLY A 313 21.90 -8.55 21.72
N SER A 314 21.69 -9.11 20.53
CA SER A 314 21.43 -8.36 19.31
C SER A 314 20.15 -8.84 18.64
N LEU A 315 19.36 -7.91 18.10
CA LEU A 315 18.20 -8.17 17.25
C LEU A 315 18.66 -8.14 15.80
N ARG A 316 18.21 -9.12 15.01
CA ARG A 316 18.30 -9.14 13.56
C ARG A 316 16.91 -9.22 12.98
N VAL A 317 16.52 -8.20 12.22
CA VAL A 317 15.35 -8.19 11.34
C VAL A 317 15.86 -8.07 9.91
N VAL A 318 15.45 -9.00 9.06
CA VAL A 318 15.83 -9.09 7.64
C VAL A 318 14.67 -9.68 6.84
N GLY A 319 14.73 -9.64 5.50
CA GLY A 319 13.75 -10.35 4.67
C GLY A 319 13.70 -11.85 5.02
N ALA A 320 12.51 -12.46 4.96
CA ALA A 320 12.35 -13.86 5.34
C ALA A 320 13.24 -14.78 4.46
N GLY A 321 13.90 -15.75 5.09
CA GLY A 321 14.88 -16.62 4.42
C GLY A 321 16.25 -15.99 4.16
N LEU A 322 16.45 -14.70 4.45
CA LEU A 322 17.73 -14.02 4.30
C LEU A 322 18.53 -14.00 5.61
N ALA A 323 19.83 -13.72 5.51
CA ALA A 323 20.69 -13.45 6.65
C ALA A 323 21.40 -12.10 6.47
N SER A 324 21.76 -11.46 7.58
CA SER A 324 22.64 -10.29 7.61
C SER A 324 23.72 -10.52 8.65
N SER A 325 24.94 -10.11 8.35
CA SER A 325 26.06 -10.17 9.29
C SER A 325 26.01 -9.00 10.29
N VAL A 326 25.37 -7.90 9.91
CA VAL A 326 25.17 -6.70 10.74
C VAL A 326 23.86 -6.81 11.53
N PRO A 327 23.87 -6.62 12.87
CA PRO A 327 22.65 -6.63 13.66
C PRO A 327 21.78 -5.40 13.34
N THR A 328 20.46 -5.53 13.46
CA THR A 328 19.55 -4.38 13.37
C THR A 328 19.76 -3.46 14.56
N GLN A 329 19.91 -4.05 15.75
CA GLN A 329 20.21 -3.31 16.98
C GLN A 329 20.87 -4.20 18.03
N VAL A 330 21.68 -3.62 18.91
CA VAL A 330 22.25 -4.28 20.10
C VAL A 330 21.58 -3.72 21.36
N TYR A 331 21.30 -4.59 22.33
CA TYR A 331 20.55 -4.23 23.53
C TYR A 331 21.08 -4.93 24.78
N ALA A 332 20.98 -4.26 25.93
CA ALA A 332 21.22 -4.83 27.26
C ALA A 332 19.96 -5.53 27.80
N LYS A 333 20.13 -6.36 28.84
CA LYS A 333 19.00 -7.00 29.55
C LYS A 333 17.97 -5.95 29.98
N GLY A 334 16.69 -6.21 29.70
CA GLY A 334 15.58 -5.31 30.03
C GLY A 334 15.51 -4.02 29.19
N GLN A 335 16.51 -3.74 28.34
CA GLN A 335 16.55 -2.51 27.54
C GLN A 335 15.46 -2.53 26.45
N THR A 336 14.90 -1.36 26.22
CA THR A 336 14.01 -1.09 25.09
C THR A 336 14.72 -0.19 24.10
N ILE A 337 14.98 -0.69 22.90
CA ILE A 337 15.71 0.03 21.86
C ILE A 337 15.28 -0.48 20.48
N GLY A 338 15.12 0.45 19.55
CA GLY A 338 14.81 0.14 18.15
C GLY A 338 15.86 0.69 17.21
N ASN A 339 15.68 0.42 15.93
CA ASN A 339 16.40 1.03 14.83
C ASN A 339 15.56 0.86 13.55
N ALA A 340 15.66 1.79 12.60
CA ALA A 340 15.01 1.65 11.31
C ALA A 340 15.87 0.84 10.33
N LEU A 341 15.19 0.18 9.40
CA LEU A 341 15.79 -0.56 8.30
C LEU A 341 14.88 -0.52 7.07
N ILE A 342 15.46 -0.81 5.91
CA ILE A 342 14.71 -1.15 4.71
C ILE A 342 14.90 -2.64 4.49
N ALA A 343 13.82 -3.41 4.58
CA ALA A 343 13.86 -4.86 4.46
C ALA A 343 13.23 -5.30 3.13
N PRO A 344 13.93 -6.11 2.32
CA PRO A 344 13.30 -6.84 1.23
C PRO A 344 12.13 -7.67 1.76
N LEU A 345 11.01 -7.62 1.05
CA LEU A 345 9.87 -8.50 1.31
C LEU A 345 10.02 -9.72 0.40
N ALA A 346 10.36 -10.87 0.98
CA ALA A 346 10.50 -12.13 0.26
C ALA A 346 9.18 -12.54 -0.42
N SER A 347 9.19 -13.60 -1.24
CA SER A 347 7.96 -14.18 -1.82
C SER A 347 6.92 -14.42 -0.72
N GLY A 348 5.81 -13.68 -0.77
CA GLY A 348 4.76 -13.72 0.26
C GLY A 348 4.76 -12.57 1.26
N GLY A 349 5.61 -11.54 1.10
CA GLY A 349 5.46 -10.28 1.83
C GLY A 349 5.95 -10.30 3.28
N ARG A 350 7.00 -11.09 3.57
CA ARG A 350 7.41 -11.41 4.94
C ARG A 350 8.84 -10.97 5.27
N VAL A 351 9.05 -10.64 6.54
CA VAL A 351 10.37 -10.48 7.17
C VAL A 351 10.56 -11.57 8.22
N GLN A 352 11.74 -11.65 8.81
CA GLN A 352 12.01 -12.51 9.96
C GLN A 352 12.79 -11.77 11.04
N ALA A 353 12.51 -12.12 12.29
CA ALA A 353 13.20 -11.58 13.45
C ALA A 353 13.84 -12.71 14.28
N LYS A 354 15.07 -12.49 14.75
CA LYS A 354 15.71 -13.32 15.79
C LYS A 354 16.57 -12.48 16.71
N VAL A 355 16.73 -12.97 17.94
CA VAL A 355 17.70 -12.43 18.89
C VAL A 355 18.91 -13.34 19.00
N SER A 356 20.08 -12.82 19.36
CA SER A 356 21.30 -13.64 19.47
C SER A 356 21.35 -14.51 20.74
N ALA A 357 20.58 -14.18 21.78
CA ALA A 357 20.53 -14.91 23.04
C ALA A 357 19.20 -14.65 23.76
N GLY A 358 18.73 -15.64 24.54
CA GLY A 358 17.49 -15.57 25.30
C GLY A 358 16.26 -15.31 24.42
N SER A 359 15.36 -14.46 24.91
CA SER A 359 14.14 -14.06 24.23
C SER A 359 13.82 -12.58 24.44
N ALA A 360 13.05 -12.01 23.52
CA ALA A 360 12.54 -10.64 23.66
C ALA A 360 11.21 -10.47 22.93
N THR A 361 10.44 -9.47 23.33
CA THR A 361 9.33 -8.97 22.51
C THR A 361 9.93 -8.11 21.39
N VAL A 362 9.57 -8.39 20.14
CA VAL A 362 9.95 -7.60 18.98
C VAL A 362 8.72 -6.91 18.43
N TYR A 363 8.88 -5.63 18.18
CA TYR A 363 7.89 -4.71 17.68
C TYR A 363 8.29 -4.28 16.28
N VAL A 364 7.39 -4.45 15.31
CA VAL A 364 7.62 -4.11 13.89
C VAL A 364 6.63 -3.03 13.50
N ASP A 365 7.11 -1.79 13.45
CA ASP A 365 6.35 -0.64 12.95
C ASP A 365 6.73 -0.37 11.49
N VAL A 366 5.76 -0.08 10.63
CA VAL A 366 5.99 0.29 9.23
C VAL A 366 5.74 1.79 9.08
N VAL A 367 6.65 2.48 8.38
CA VAL A 367 6.55 3.93 8.09
C VAL A 367 6.50 4.24 6.58
N GLY A 368 6.62 3.20 5.75
CA GLY A 368 6.46 3.28 4.31
C GLY A 368 6.88 1.96 3.64
N TYR A 369 6.66 1.87 2.34
CA TYR A 369 6.99 0.68 1.55
C TYR A 369 7.45 1.05 0.14
N PHE A 370 7.96 0.05 -0.58
CA PHE A 370 8.38 0.18 -1.97
C PHE A 370 7.52 -0.71 -2.85
N LEU A 371 6.92 -0.15 -3.90
CA LEU A 371 6.19 -0.89 -4.92
C LEU A 371 7.04 -0.99 -6.18
N ASP A 372 7.08 -2.17 -6.80
CA ASP A 372 7.54 -2.28 -8.18
C ASP A 372 6.57 -1.48 -9.04
N GLY A 373 7.09 -0.48 -9.74
CA GLY A 373 6.22 0.39 -10.51
C GLY A 373 5.67 -0.22 -11.80
N SER A 374 6.12 -1.43 -12.15
CA SER A 374 5.44 -2.24 -13.17
C SER A 374 4.22 -3.00 -12.64
N SER A 375 4.04 -3.04 -11.31
CA SER A 375 2.92 -3.68 -10.64
C SER A 375 1.85 -2.65 -10.24
N GLY A 376 0.60 -3.09 -10.08
CA GLY A 376 -0.47 -2.23 -9.58
C GLY A 376 -0.19 -1.73 -8.17
N SER A 377 -0.99 -0.81 -7.64
CA SER A 377 -0.87 -0.27 -6.29
C SER A 377 -1.14 -1.32 -5.19
N GLY A 378 -1.56 -2.52 -5.56
CA GLY A 378 -2.14 -3.53 -4.69
C GLY A 378 -3.55 -3.18 -4.18
N THR A 379 -4.11 -2.07 -4.66
CA THR A 379 -5.46 -1.57 -4.33
C THR A 379 -6.26 -1.38 -5.61
N GLY A 380 -7.58 -1.44 -5.50
CA GLY A 380 -8.49 -1.04 -6.57
C GLY A 380 -8.88 0.43 -6.47
N VAL A 381 -9.67 0.85 -7.44
CA VAL A 381 -10.30 2.17 -7.51
C VAL A 381 -11.70 1.96 -8.06
N ASP A 382 -12.69 2.60 -7.46
CA ASP A 382 -14.02 2.72 -8.03
C ASP A 382 -14.27 4.13 -8.62
N VAL A 383 -15.00 4.18 -9.72
CA VAL A 383 -15.34 5.42 -10.45
C VAL A 383 -16.75 5.36 -11.01
N SER A 384 -17.37 6.51 -11.21
CA SER A 384 -18.65 6.64 -11.90
C SER A 384 -18.78 8.01 -12.57
N TYR A 385 -20.00 8.44 -12.86
CA TYR A 385 -20.31 9.71 -13.51
C TYR A 385 -19.63 10.96 -12.89
N PRO A 386 -19.32 11.06 -11.57
CA PRO A 386 -18.65 12.23 -11.02
C PRO A 386 -17.20 12.39 -11.53
N GLN A 387 -16.61 11.32 -12.08
CA GLN A 387 -15.27 11.31 -12.66
C GLN A 387 -15.27 11.43 -14.20
N CYS A 388 -16.42 11.63 -14.86
CA CYS A 388 -16.45 11.86 -16.31
C CYS A 388 -15.60 13.09 -16.68
N GLY A 389 -14.72 12.93 -17.68
CA GLY A 389 -13.82 13.98 -18.16
C GLY A 389 -12.67 14.35 -17.20
N LYS A 390 -12.52 13.66 -16.08
CA LYS A 390 -11.44 13.89 -15.10
C LYS A 390 -10.35 12.83 -15.25
N SER A 391 -9.14 13.16 -14.80
CA SER A 391 -8.10 12.15 -14.62
C SER A 391 -8.47 11.22 -13.47
N VAL A 392 -8.14 9.94 -13.63
CA VAL A 392 -8.30 8.90 -12.61
C VAL A 392 -6.95 8.18 -12.44
N PRO A 393 -6.70 7.53 -11.29
CA PRO A 393 -5.49 6.73 -11.12
C PRO A 393 -5.35 5.67 -12.21
N THR A 394 -4.13 5.39 -12.63
CA THR A 394 -3.80 4.34 -13.61
C THR A 394 -2.96 3.21 -13.02
N ASP A 395 -2.72 3.28 -11.72
CA ASP A 395 -1.96 2.29 -10.95
C ASP A 395 -2.84 1.20 -10.36
N GLN A 396 -4.15 1.18 -10.60
CA GLN A 396 -5.08 0.27 -9.94
C GLN A 396 -4.82 -1.21 -10.29
N SER A 397 -4.95 -2.07 -9.27
CA SER A 397 -4.89 -3.52 -9.44
C SER A 397 -6.21 -4.09 -9.98
N PHE A 398 -7.32 -3.42 -9.71
CA PHE A 398 -8.65 -3.69 -10.26
C PHE A 398 -9.49 -2.40 -10.26
N GLY A 399 -10.45 -2.29 -11.16
CA GLY A 399 -11.37 -1.16 -11.26
C GLY A 399 -12.82 -1.58 -11.05
N ILE A 400 -13.61 -0.74 -10.39
CA ILE A 400 -15.06 -0.90 -10.25
C ILE A 400 -15.74 0.29 -10.93
N VAL A 401 -16.74 0.06 -11.77
CA VAL A 401 -17.38 1.13 -12.55
C VAL A 401 -18.87 1.17 -12.26
N GLY A 402 -19.37 2.36 -11.90
CA GLY A 402 -20.79 2.62 -11.73
C GLY A 402 -21.51 2.60 -13.07
N VAL A 403 -22.56 1.79 -13.18
CA VAL A 403 -23.38 1.69 -14.39
C VAL A 403 -24.37 2.87 -14.47
N ASN A 404 -24.88 3.29 -13.32
CA ASN A 404 -25.86 4.36 -13.20
C ASN A 404 -25.21 5.75 -13.12
N GLY A 405 -26.01 6.77 -13.44
CA GLY A 405 -25.67 8.17 -13.20
C GLY A 405 -25.91 8.56 -11.73
N ASP A 406 -26.43 9.76 -11.52
CA ASP A 406 -26.81 10.31 -10.20
C ASP A 406 -27.97 9.54 -9.53
N LEU A 407 -28.76 8.80 -10.29
CA LEU A 407 -29.89 8.01 -9.80
C LEU A 407 -29.87 6.61 -10.43
N GLY A 408 -30.46 5.63 -9.74
CA GLY A 408 -30.56 4.24 -10.23
C GLY A 408 -31.39 4.04 -11.50
N ASN A 409 -31.98 5.11 -12.07
CA ASN A 409 -32.67 5.09 -13.36
C ASN A 409 -32.00 5.98 -14.43
N THR A 410 -30.89 6.65 -14.11
CA THR A 410 -30.07 7.40 -15.07
C THR A 410 -28.82 6.60 -15.44
N SER A 411 -28.23 6.90 -16.60
CA SER A 411 -27.05 6.19 -17.12
C SER A 411 -25.77 6.96 -16.85
N ASN A 412 -24.68 6.26 -16.50
CA ASN A 412 -23.35 6.86 -16.51
C ASN A 412 -22.90 7.15 -17.96
N THR A 413 -22.80 8.45 -18.30
CA THR A 413 -22.48 8.89 -19.67
C THR A 413 -21.05 8.54 -20.11
N CYS A 414 -20.13 8.27 -19.18
CA CYS A 414 -18.77 7.83 -19.48
C CYS A 414 -18.53 6.34 -19.17
N PHE A 415 -19.59 5.54 -18.99
CA PHE A 415 -19.50 4.13 -18.63
C PHE A 415 -18.53 3.33 -19.51
N GLN A 416 -18.63 3.44 -20.84
CA GLN A 416 -17.78 2.68 -21.77
C GLN A 416 -16.30 3.05 -21.65
N GLN A 417 -15.99 4.34 -21.51
CA GLN A 417 -14.62 4.81 -21.30
C GLN A 417 -14.06 4.27 -19.98
N GLN A 418 -14.84 4.35 -18.90
CA GLN A 418 -14.44 3.88 -17.57
C GLN A 418 -14.32 2.35 -17.54
N LEU A 419 -15.17 1.62 -18.26
CA LEU A 419 -15.05 0.17 -18.38
C LEU A 419 -13.75 -0.23 -19.10
N GLY A 420 -13.36 0.50 -20.15
CA GLY A 420 -12.06 0.34 -20.80
C GLY A 420 -10.88 0.62 -19.86
N TRP A 421 -10.99 1.68 -19.05
CA TRP A 421 -10.02 1.98 -17.99
C TRP A 421 -9.93 0.84 -16.95
N ALA A 422 -11.06 0.34 -16.46
CA ALA A 422 -11.08 -0.76 -15.49
C ALA A 422 -10.49 -2.05 -16.09
N ALA A 423 -10.75 -2.33 -17.37
CA ALA A 423 -10.15 -3.47 -18.07
C ALA A 423 -8.61 -3.37 -18.18
N SER A 424 -8.04 -2.15 -18.16
CA SER A 424 -6.59 -1.92 -18.18
C SER A 424 -5.89 -2.17 -16.84
N SER A 425 -6.64 -2.53 -15.79
CA SER A 425 -6.08 -2.77 -14.45
C SER A 425 -4.96 -3.83 -14.46
N ILE A 426 -3.93 -3.59 -13.65
CA ILE A 426 -2.70 -4.37 -13.69
C ILE A 426 -2.92 -5.81 -13.18
N GLY A 427 -3.81 -6.00 -12.20
CA GLY A 427 -4.05 -7.27 -11.52
C GLY A 427 -3.15 -7.47 -10.30
N GLY A 428 -2.90 -8.72 -9.91
CA GLY A 428 -2.07 -9.07 -8.75
C GLY A 428 -2.83 -9.22 -7.43
N THR A 429 -4.15 -9.12 -7.46
CA THR A 429 -5.06 -9.49 -6.36
C THR A 429 -6.00 -10.61 -6.82
N LYS A 430 -6.80 -11.15 -5.89
CA LYS A 430 -7.86 -12.11 -6.24
C LYS A 430 -9.13 -11.44 -6.79
N GLN A 431 -9.18 -10.12 -6.82
CA GLN A 431 -10.34 -9.42 -7.39
C GLN A 431 -10.30 -9.50 -8.92
N PRO A 432 -11.46 -9.63 -9.58
CA PRO A 432 -11.54 -9.43 -11.03
C PRO A 432 -10.98 -8.06 -11.40
N LYS A 433 -10.24 -7.98 -12.51
CA LYS A 433 -9.64 -6.72 -12.99
C LYS A 433 -10.65 -5.62 -13.22
N ALA A 434 -11.86 -5.96 -13.68
CA ALA A 434 -12.97 -5.05 -13.87
C ALA A 434 -14.22 -5.60 -13.17
N GLN A 435 -14.93 -4.73 -12.47
CA GLN A 435 -16.16 -5.00 -11.74
C GLN A 435 -17.14 -3.85 -11.97
N LEU A 436 -18.39 -4.05 -11.60
CA LEU A 436 -19.48 -3.10 -11.84
C LEU A 436 -20.26 -2.85 -10.56
N TYR A 437 -20.85 -1.68 -10.41
CA TYR A 437 -21.83 -1.42 -9.37
C TYR A 437 -23.06 -0.68 -9.88
N VAL A 438 -24.18 -0.88 -9.19
CA VAL A 438 -25.50 -0.31 -9.50
C VAL A 438 -26.13 0.26 -8.23
N LEU A 439 -26.87 1.36 -8.37
CA LEU A 439 -27.45 2.08 -7.24
C LEU A 439 -28.76 1.42 -6.78
N ALA A 440 -28.88 1.15 -5.48
CA ALA A 440 -30.09 0.61 -4.87
C ALA A 440 -30.98 1.73 -4.32
N ALA A 441 -32.29 1.61 -4.51
CA ALA A 441 -33.24 2.54 -3.92
C ALA A 441 -34.59 1.87 -3.64
N ASN A 442 -35.40 2.54 -2.85
CA ASN A 442 -36.81 2.26 -2.69
C ASN A 442 -37.62 3.57 -2.48
N PRO A 443 -37.93 4.31 -3.57
CA PRO A 443 -38.62 5.59 -3.49
C PRO A 443 -40.10 5.48 -3.14
N GLY A 444 -40.73 4.30 -3.25
CA GLY A 444 -42.17 4.15 -3.02
C GLY A 444 -43.04 4.79 -4.12
N ALA A 445 -44.34 4.53 -4.04
CA ALA A 445 -45.34 5.00 -5.00
C ALA A 445 -45.64 6.52 -4.92
N PHE A 446 -45.38 7.15 -3.77
CA PHE A 446 -45.76 8.54 -3.48
C PHE A 446 -44.59 9.42 -3.01
N GLY A 447 -43.36 8.94 -3.11
CA GLY A 447 -42.16 9.62 -2.60
C GLY A 447 -41.53 8.85 -1.44
N SER A 448 -40.26 9.14 -1.15
CA SER A 448 -39.60 8.53 0.00
C SER A 448 -40.19 9.12 1.28
N ASN A 449 -40.48 8.31 2.29
CA ASN A 449 -40.95 8.89 3.56
C ASN A 449 -39.83 9.64 4.31
N SER A 450 -38.59 9.51 3.87
CA SER A 450 -37.42 10.29 4.32
C SER A 450 -37.39 11.72 3.78
N ASP A 451 -38.02 11.95 2.62
CA ASP A 451 -38.29 13.29 2.08
C ASP A 451 -39.68 13.27 1.43
N PRO A 452 -40.74 13.68 2.17
CA PRO A 452 -42.10 13.73 1.67
C PRO A 452 -42.30 14.65 0.45
N GLN A 453 -41.30 15.46 0.10
CA GLN A 453 -41.30 16.35 -1.05
C GLN A 453 -40.69 15.70 -2.30
N GLU A 454 -40.03 14.54 -2.17
CA GLU A 454 -39.58 13.79 -3.35
C GLU A 454 -40.78 13.23 -4.12
N PRO A 455 -40.91 13.52 -5.43
CA PRO A 455 -41.94 12.88 -6.23
C PRO A 455 -41.73 11.37 -6.23
N GLY A 456 -42.79 10.60 -5.95
CA GLY A 456 -42.77 9.15 -6.11
C GLY A 456 -42.30 8.73 -7.50
N SER A 457 -41.73 7.53 -7.61
CA SER A 457 -41.21 7.07 -8.89
C SER A 457 -42.34 7.03 -9.92
N LYS A 458 -42.18 7.78 -11.02
CA LYS A 458 -43.08 7.70 -12.19
C LYS A 458 -43.11 6.29 -12.80
N GLU A 459 -42.14 5.46 -12.45
CA GLU A 459 -41.92 4.11 -12.95
C GLU A 459 -42.23 3.04 -11.88
N TRP A 460 -43.05 3.37 -10.87
CA TRP A 460 -43.43 2.42 -9.83
C TRP A 460 -44.22 1.23 -10.40
N PRO A 461 -43.86 -0.02 -10.07
CA PRO A 461 -44.53 -1.21 -10.59
C PRO A 461 -45.99 -1.30 -10.14
N THR A 462 -46.79 -1.92 -11.00
CA THR A 462 -48.22 -2.13 -10.77
C THR A 462 -48.67 -3.58 -11.01
N SER A 463 -47.72 -4.44 -11.39
CA SER A 463 -47.91 -5.86 -11.66
C SER A 463 -46.60 -6.61 -11.42
N ASN A 464 -46.64 -7.94 -11.47
CA ASN A 464 -45.46 -8.80 -11.51
C ASN A 464 -44.99 -9.09 -12.95
N THR A 465 -45.27 -8.21 -13.92
CA THR A 465 -44.86 -8.42 -15.31
C THR A 465 -43.68 -7.53 -15.65
N TYR A 466 -42.49 -8.12 -15.85
CA TYR A 466 -41.30 -7.43 -16.34
C TYR A 466 -40.22 -8.37 -16.91
N PRO A 467 -39.60 -8.07 -18.07
CA PRO A 467 -39.96 -7.01 -19.03
C PRO A 467 -41.36 -7.26 -19.62
N ALA A 468 -41.81 -6.41 -20.54
CA ALA A 468 -43.15 -6.50 -21.12
C ALA A 468 -43.51 -7.94 -21.55
N GLY A 469 -44.63 -8.45 -21.03
CA GLY A 469 -45.13 -9.80 -21.32
C GLY A 469 -44.50 -10.94 -20.53
N VAL A 470 -43.50 -10.69 -19.68
CA VAL A 470 -42.81 -11.74 -18.90
C VAL A 470 -43.26 -11.70 -17.45
N GLN A 471 -43.84 -12.80 -16.96
CA GLN A 471 -44.23 -12.92 -15.56
C GLN A 471 -43.02 -13.19 -14.66
N VAL A 472 -42.83 -12.36 -13.63
CA VAL A 472 -41.79 -12.50 -12.61
C VAL A 472 -42.33 -13.28 -11.41
N PRO A 473 -41.69 -14.39 -11.02
CA PRO A 473 -42.00 -15.07 -9.76
C PRO A 473 -41.64 -14.18 -8.58
N ASN A 474 -42.66 -13.67 -7.88
CA ASN A 474 -42.46 -12.77 -6.73
C ASN A 474 -42.78 -13.53 -5.42
N PRO A 475 -41.77 -13.84 -4.59
CA PRO A 475 -41.96 -14.60 -3.36
C PRO A 475 -42.71 -13.81 -2.27
N LEU A 476 -42.94 -12.51 -2.47
CA LEU A 476 -43.64 -11.63 -1.54
C LEU A 476 -45.09 -11.36 -1.96
N GLY A 477 -45.59 -12.09 -2.96
CA GLY A 477 -46.96 -12.01 -3.45
C GLY A 477 -47.10 -11.16 -4.73
N THR A 478 -48.33 -10.74 -5.03
CA THR A 478 -48.62 -10.00 -6.27
C THR A 478 -48.50 -8.50 -6.04
N CYS A 479 -47.67 -7.81 -6.83
CA CYS A 479 -47.75 -6.35 -6.90
C CYS A 479 -49.06 -5.96 -7.60
N VAL A 480 -49.91 -5.21 -6.90
CA VAL A 480 -51.23 -4.79 -7.39
C VAL A 480 -51.46 -3.31 -7.05
N LYS A 481 -52.32 -2.66 -7.84
CA LYS A 481 -52.87 -1.33 -7.50
C LYS A 481 -54.00 -1.49 -6.47
N THR A 482 -54.21 -0.50 -5.59
CA THR A 482 -55.38 -0.47 -4.67
C THR A 482 -56.68 -0.08 -5.38
N SER A 483 -56.59 0.64 -6.50
CA SER A 483 -57.69 0.96 -7.43
C SER A 483 -57.17 1.08 -8.86
N THR A 484 -58.03 1.26 -9.87
CA THR A 484 -57.66 1.31 -11.29
C THR A 484 -56.57 2.34 -11.64
N THR A 485 -56.27 3.32 -10.78
CA THR A 485 -55.36 4.43 -11.10
C THR A 485 -54.20 4.68 -10.12
N LYS A 486 -54.21 4.19 -8.87
CA LYS A 486 -53.17 4.57 -7.88
C LYS A 486 -52.20 3.42 -7.51
N PRO A 487 -50.88 3.59 -7.73
CA PRO A 487 -49.87 2.65 -7.23
C PRO A 487 -49.78 2.68 -5.70
N VAL A 488 -49.22 1.62 -5.10
CA VAL A 488 -49.15 1.44 -3.65
C VAL A 488 -47.77 0.92 -3.27
N THR A 489 -47.24 1.40 -2.15
CA THR A 489 -45.97 0.89 -1.60
C THR A 489 -46.24 -0.35 -0.75
N THR A 490 -46.12 -1.53 -1.36
CA THR A 490 -46.19 -2.83 -0.67
C THR A 490 -44.84 -3.55 -0.76
N ALA A 491 -44.66 -4.64 0.01
CA ALA A 491 -43.46 -5.49 -0.11
C ALA A 491 -43.34 -6.10 -1.52
N ALA A 492 -44.45 -6.60 -2.09
CA ALA A 492 -44.47 -7.15 -3.44
C ALA A 492 -44.09 -6.11 -4.51
N CYS A 493 -44.61 -4.88 -4.41
CA CYS A 493 -44.25 -3.82 -5.36
C CYS A 493 -42.84 -3.27 -5.12
N SER A 494 -42.36 -3.21 -3.87
CA SER A 494 -40.97 -2.84 -3.60
C SER A 494 -39.99 -3.86 -4.19
N TYR A 495 -40.31 -5.16 -4.07
CA TYR A 495 -39.57 -6.23 -4.74
C TYR A 495 -39.55 -6.05 -6.26
N MET A 496 -40.71 -5.82 -6.88
CA MET A 496 -40.77 -5.60 -8.33
C MET A 496 -39.98 -4.37 -8.75
N TYR A 497 -39.96 -3.30 -7.94
CA TYR A 497 -39.20 -2.09 -8.25
C TYR A 497 -37.71 -2.41 -8.31
N GLY A 498 -37.18 -3.07 -7.27
CA GLY A 498 -35.79 -3.51 -7.24
C GLY A 498 -35.44 -4.45 -8.40
N TYR A 499 -36.31 -5.42 -8.68
CA TYR A 499 -36.14 -6.36 -9.79
C TYR A 499 -36.04 -5.63 -11.13
N MET A 500 -36.96 -4.70 -11.40
CA MET A 500 -36.98 -3.93 -12.65
C MET A 500 -35.73 -3.08 -12.82
N ARG A 501 -35.33 -2.35 -11.77
CA ARG A 501 -34.12 -1.50 -11.80
C ARG A 501 -32.89 -2.32 -12.14
N ALA A 502 -32.64 -3.38 -11.38
CA ALA A 502 -31.49 -4.25 -11.60
C ALA A 502 -31.50 -4.94 -12.97
N PHE A 503 -32.68 -5.33 -13.47
CA PHE A 503 -32.79 -5.91 -14.81
C PHE A 503 -32.42 -4.89 -15.89
N ASP A 504 -32.88 -3.65 -15.77
CA ASP A 504 -32.55 -2.55 -16.69
C ASP A 504 -31.09 -2.12 -16.58
N ASP A 505 -30.53 -2.08 -15.38
CA ASP A 505 -29.11 -1.80 -15.16
C ASP A 505 -28.24 -2.73 -15.99
N VAL A 506 -28.64 -3.99 -16.13
CA VAL A 506 -27.92 -4.96 -16.94
C VAL A 506 -28.29 -4.88 -18.42
N LYS A 507 -29.58 -4.83 -18.76
CA LYS A 507 -30.05 -4.98 -20.15
C LYS A 507 -30.05 -3.69 -20.96
N LYS A 508 -30.19 -2.54 -20.30
CA LYS A 508 -30.30 -1.23 -20.93
C LYS A 508 -29.02 -0.42 -20.79
N TYR A 509 -28.40 -0.45 -19.61
CA TYR A 509 -27.26 0.43 -19.29
C TYR A 509 -25.91 -0.29 -19.24
N GLY A 510 -25.91 -1.58 -18.88
CA GLY A 510 -24.72 -2.40 -18.68
C GLY A 510 -24.09 -2.97 -19.95
N PRO A 511 -23.02 -3.78 -19.80
CA PRO A 511 -22.35 -4.43 -20.92
C PRO A 511 -23.17 -5.63 -21.45
N SER A 512 -22.89 -6.04 -22.69
CA SER A 512 -23.57 -7.16 -23.34
C SER A 512 -23.28 -8.54 -22.72
N ASN A 513 -22.18 -8.69 -21.98
CA ASN A 513 -21.70 -9.92 -21.37
C ASN A 513 -21.67 -9.86 -19.81
N PRO A 514 -22.81 -9.61 -19.14
CA PRO A 514 -22.86 -9.29 -17.71
C PRO A 514 -22.27 -10.36 -16.79
N ALA A 515 -22.30 -11.64 -17.20
CA ALA A 515 -21.72 -12.77 -16.48
C ALA A 515 -20.18 -12.70 -16.32
N SER A 516 -19.50 -11.85 -17.11
CA SER A 516 -18.04 -11.69 -17.06
C SER A 516 -17.57 -10.80 -15.90
N TYR A 517 -18.51 -10.14 -15.22
CA TYR A 517 -18.22 -9.14 -14.19
C TYR A 517 -18.81 -9.56 -12.84
N ARG A 518 -18.14 -9.16 -11.76
CA ARG A 518 -18.77 -9.07 -10.45
C ARG A 518 -19.57 -7.78 -10.38
N TRP A 519 -20.80 -7.88 -9.90
CA TRP A 519 -21.70 -6.75 -9.70
C TRP A 519 -21.87 -6.46 -8.21
N TRP A 520 -21.88 -5.18 -7.84
CA TRP A 520 -22.14 -4.71 -6.49
C TRP A 520 -23.43 -3.90 -6.46
N ILE A 521 -24.30 -4.20 -5.51
CA ILE A 521 -25.50 -3.41 -5.24
C ILE A 521 -25.13 -2.37 -4.18
N ASP A 522 -25.13 -1.11 -4.57
CA ASP A 522 -24.74 0.03 -3.75
C ASP A 522 -25.91 0.53 -2.91
N VAL A 523 -25.82 0.35 -1.59
CA VAL A 523 -26.85 0.70 -0.61
C VAL A 523 -26.36 1.84 0.27
N GLU A 524 -26.81 3.06 -0.01
CA GLU A 524 -26.36 4.27 0.69
C GLU A 524 -27.51 5.20 1.08
N THR A 525 -27.32 5.97 2.15
CA THR A 525 -28.35 6.90 2.66
C THR A 525 -28.58 8.13 1.78
N GLY A 526 -27.74 8.33 0.75
CA GLY A 526 -27.91 9.42 -0.23
C GLY A 526 -28.96 9.14 -1.30
N LEU A 527 -29.65 8.00 -1.24
CA LEU A 527 -30.68 7.55 -2.19
C LEU A 527 -32.06 7.51 -1.51
N SER A 528 -33.12 7.40 -2.30
CA SER A 528 -34.50 7.39 -1.80
C SER A 528 -34.85 6.08 -1.10
N TRP A 529 -35.28 6.12 0.16
CA TRP A 529 -35.63 4.92 0.96
C TRP A 529 -36.95 5.05 1.73
N GLN A 530 -37.58 3.91 2.03
CA GLN A 530 -38.76 3.89 2.90
C GLN A 530 -38.32 3.82 4.37
N ILE A 531 -39.06 4.49 5.27
CA ILE A 531 -38.84 4.38 6.73
C ILE A 531 -39.04 2.92 7.19
N LYS A 532 -40.02 2.21 6.62
CA LYS A 532 -40.26 0.81 6.94
C LYS A 532 -39.21 -0.05 6.25
N THR A 533 -38.17 -0.42 7.00
CA THR A 533 -37.00 -1.15 6.52
C THR A 533 -37.31 -2.47 5.82
N SER A 534 -38.37 -3.19 6.21
CA SER A 534 -38.81 -4.42 5.53
C SER A 534 -39.21 -4.20 4.06
N LEU A 535 -39.62 -2.99 3.66
CA LEU A 535 -39.85 -2.66 2.26
C LEU A 535 -38.53 -2.49 1.49
N ASN A 536 -37.51 -1.91 2.13
CA ASN A 536 -36.17 -1.77 1.55
C ASN A 536 -35.51 -3.15 1.38
N GLN A 537 -35.69 -4.04 2.37
CA GLN A 537 -35.28 -5.45 2.27
C GLN A 537 -35.94 -6.13 1.06
N ALA A 538 -37.24 -5.90 0.83
CA ALA A 538 -37.93 -6.43 -0.35
C ALA A 538 -37.33 -5.90 -1.66
N SER A 539 -37.05 -4.58 -1.75
CA SER A 539 -36.38 -3.98 -2.92
C SER A 539 -35.01 -4.59 -3.17
N LEU A 540 -34.16 -4.72 -2.14
CA LEU A 540 -32.85 -5.35 -2.28
C LEU A 540 -32.97 -6.81 -2.75
N GLN A 541 -33.93 -7.57 -2.22
CA GLN A 541 -34.17 -8.94 -2.68
C GLN A 541 -34.57 -8.97 -4.15
N GLY A 542 -35.46 -8.06 -4.56
CA GLY A 542 -35.85 -7.88 -5.95
C GLY A 542 -34.67 -7.58 -6.85
N MET A 543 -33.79 -6.66 -6.46
CA MET A 543 -32.58 -6.33 -7.23
C MET A 543 -31.69 -7.54 -7.44
N VAL A 544 -31.46 -8.33 -6.40
CA VAL A 544 -30.62 -9.53 -6.50
C VAL A 544 -31.20 -10.55 -7.48
N ASP A 545 -32.52 -10.76 -7.44
CA ASP A 545 -33.18 -11.68 -8.36
C ASP A 545 -33.25 -11.12 -9.79
N GLY A 546 -33.41 -9.79 -9.95
CA GLY A 546 -33.38 -9.09 -11.23
C GLY A 546 -32.01 -9.16 -11.92
N LEU A 547 -30.92 -8.95 -11.17
CA LEU A 547 -29.55 -9.13 -11.69
C LEU A 547 -29.35 -10.57 -12.21
N LYS A 548 -29.78 -11.58 -11.44
CA LYS A 548 -29.69 -12.99 -11.86
C LYS A 548 -30.49 -13.27 -13.11
N ALA A 549 -31.75 -12.81 -13.16
CA ALA A 549 -32.61 -12.97 -14.33
C ALA A 549 -32.02 -12.29 -15.58
N ALA A 550 -31.26 -11.20 -15.40
CA ALA A 550 -30.59 -10.52 -16.49
C ALA A 550 -29.24 -11.16 -16.91
N GLY A 551 -28.80 -12.22 -16.24
CA GLY A 551 -27.61 -13.01 -16.59
C GLY A 551 -26.37 -12.73 -15.74
N VAL A 552 -26.51 -12.01 -14.61
CA VAL A 552 -25.41 -11.84 -13.64
C VAL A 552 -25.23 -13.11 -12.83
N THR A 553 -24.00 -13.62 -12.78
CA THR A 553 -23.63 -14.85 -12.07
C THR A 553 -22.95 -14.59 -10.72
N SER A 554 -22.48 -13.37 -10.49
CA SER A 554 -21.75 -13.00 -9.27
C SER A 554 -22.14 -11.59 -8.81
N ALA A 555 -22.95 -11.52 -7.76
CA ALA A 555 -23.37 -10.27 -7.12
C ALA A 555 -22.82 -10.16 -5.68
N GLY A 556 -22.71 -8.93 -5.18
CA GLY A 556 -22.40 -8.59 -3.79
C GLY A 556 -23.11 -7.31 -3.38
N VAL A 557 -22.95 -6.90 -2.11
CA VAL A 557 -23.57 -5.68 -1.57
C VAL A 557 -22.49 -4.73 -1.05
N TYR A 558 -22.63 -3.46 -1.39
CA TYR A 558 -21.79 -2.38 -0.89
C TYR A 558 -22.57 -1.46 0.06
N SER A 559 -21.92 -1.07 1.16
CA SER A 559 -22.40 -0.03 2.08
C SER A 559 -21.36 0.23 3.18
N THR A 560 -21.56 1.27 3.98
CA THR A 560 -21.05 1.28 5.36
C THR A 560 -21.93 0.39 6.25
N GLY A 561 -21.36 -0.21 7.31
CA GLY A 561 -22.16 -0.97 8.27
C GLY A 561 -23.27 -0.14 8.93
N TYR A 562 -23.03 1.16 9.13
CA TYR A 562 -23.99 2.10 9.70
C TYR A 562 -25.16 2.36 8.74
N GLN A 563 -24.90 2.83 7.52
CA GLN A 563 -25.96 3.12 6.54
C GLN A 563 -26.78 1.87 6.22
N PHE A 564 -26.14 0.72 6.04
CA PHE A 564 -26.84 -0.53 5.80
C PHE A 564 -27.81 -0.86 6.94
N SER A 565 -27.37 -0.71 8.20
CA SER A 565 -28.25 -0.95 9.36
C SER A 565 -29.41 0.03 9.44
N GLN A 566 -29.22 1.29 9.06
CA GLN A 566 -30.29 2.29 9.04
C GLN A 566 -31.32 1.98 7.95
N ILE A 567 -30.88 1.61 6.75
CA ILE A 567 -31.74 1.37 5.59
C ILE A 567 -32.46 0.03 5.71
N MET A 568 -31.74 -1.01 6.12
CA MET A 568 -32.24 -2.39 6.10
C MET A 568 -32.75 -2.85 7.45
N GLY A 569 -32.39 -2.21 8.57
CA GLY A 569 -32.74 -2.66 9.91
C GLY A 569 -32.30 -4.10 10.19
N ASP A 570 -33.00 -4.78 11.09
CA ASP A 570 -32.76 -6.19 11.36
C ASP A 570 -33.32 -7.06 10.22
N ILE A 571 -32.41 -7.74 9.52
CA ILE A 571 -32.75 -8.72 8.48
C ILE A 571 -32.80 -10.12 9.13
N PRO A 572 -33.97 -10.78 9.19
CA PRO A 572 -34.10 -12.11 9.80
C PRO A 572 -33.18 -13.15 9.16
N ALA A 573 -32.58 -14.03 9.97
CA ALA A 573 -31.71 -15.11 9.48
C ALA A 573 -32.41 -16.07 8.50
N THR A 574 -33.74 -16.17 8.57
CA THR A 574 -34.57 -16.98 7.66
C THR A 574 -34.83 -16.33 6.29
N SER A 575 -34.52 -15.03 6.14
CA SER A 575 -34.73 -14.29 4.90
C SER A 575 -33.92 -14.86 3.72
N ALA A 576 -34.45 -14.69 2.51
CA ALA A 576 -33.73 -15.10 1.30
C ALA A 576 -32.40 -14.34 1.14
N LEU A 577 -32.37 -13.05 1.47
CA LEU A 577 -31.15 -12.22 1.42
C LEU A 577 -29.99 -12.82 2.23
N ARG A 578 -30.26 -13.32 3.43
CA ARG A 578 -29.28 -13.98 4.30
C ARG A 578 -28.80 -15.31 3.71
N LYS A 579 -29.75 -16.15 3.27
CA LYS A 579 -29.46 -17.47 2.68
C LYS A 579 -28.59 -17.41 1.43
N GLN A 580 -28.64 -16.31 0.68
CA GLN A 580 -27.83 -16.12 -0.52
C GLN A 580 -26.35 -15.86 -0.22
N ARG A 581 -26.00 -15.52 1.03
CA ARG A 581 -24.62 -15.30 1.49
C ARG A 581 -23.81 -14.37 0.57
N LEU A 582 -24.43 -13.28 0.14
CA LEU A 582 -23.80 -12.30 -0.75
C LEU A 582 -22.56 -11.70 -0.06
N PRO A 583 -21.42 -11.59 -0.78
CA PRO A 583 -20.23 -10.98 -0.25
C PRO A 583 -20.45 -9.48 0.01
N SER A 584 -19.67 -8.93 0.94
CA SER A 584 -19.70 -7.51 1.30
C SER A 584 -18.49 -6.75 0.74
N TRP A 585 -18.77 -5.54 0.24
CA TRP A 585 -17.82 -4.46 -0.01
C TRP A 585 -18.10 -3.37 1.02
N ILE A 586 -17.21 -3.20 2.00
CA ILE A 586 -17.45 -2.35 3.17
C ILE A 586 -16.75 -0.99 3.01
N ALA A 587 -17.51 0.10 2.97
CA ALA A 587 -16.94 1.43 3.08
C ALA A 587 -16.57 1.77 4.53
N ILE A 588 -15.39 2.38 4.71
CA ILE A 588 -14.92 2.89 6.02
C ILE A 588 -14.76 4.42 6.04
N GLY A 589 -15.18 5.12 4.98
CA GLY A 589 -15.10 6.58 4.84
C GLY A 589 -13.67 7.09 4.69
N ASP A 590 -13.36 8.24 5.31
CA ASP A 590 -12.05 8.94 5.29
C ASP A 590 -10.91 8.16 6.01
N GLY A 591 -11.04 6.84 6.13
CA GLY A 591 -10.04 5.95 6.68
C GLY A 591 -8.83 5.77 5.77
N ARG A 592 -7.81 5.09 6.30
CA ARG A 592 -6.54 4.78 5.60
C ARG A 592 -6.49 3.31 5.17
N LEU A 593 -5.52 2.98 4.32
CA LEU A 593 -5.29 1.61 3.85
C LEU A 593 -5.10 0.61 5.01
N ASP A 594 -4.41 0.98 6.10
CA ASP A 594 -4.25 0.09 7.27
C ASP A 594 -5.58 -0.21 7.97
N GLN A 595 -6.49 0.77 7.98
CA GLN A 595 -7.84 0.61 8.54
C GLN A 595 -8.73 -0.20 7.60
N ALA A 596 -8.60 -0.02 6.29
CA ALA A 596 -9.29 -0.82 5.28
C ALA A 596 -8.87 -2.30 5.39
N GLN A 597 -7.57 -2.56 5.50
CA GLN A 597 -7.02 -3.90 5.76
C GLN A 597 -7.61 -4.53 7.04
N ALA A 598 -7.70 -3.77 8.13
CA ALA A 598 -8.30 -4.25 9.37
C ALA A 598 -9.80 -4.53 9.21
N ALA A 599 -10.52 -3.71 8.44
CA ALA A 599 -11.94 -3.83 8.20
C ALA A 599 -12.34 -5.09 7.40
N CYS A 600 -11.38 -5.79 6.79
CA CYS A 600 -11.62 -7.13 6.23
C CYS A 600 -12.10 -8.15 7.27
N SER A 601 -11.84 -7.92 8.55
CA SER A 601 -12.32 -8.75 9.66
C SER A 601 -13.59 -8.19 10.32
N SER A 602 -14.17 -7.12 9.77
CA SER A 602 -15.43 -6.56 10.26
C SER A 602 -16.60 -7.51 10.00
N ARG A 603 -17.71 -7.25 10.72
CA ARG A 603 -18.98 -7.91 10.44
C ARG A 603 -19.43 -7.59 9.01
N ALA A 604 -19.74 -8.62 8.24
CA ALA A 604 -20.33 -8.49 6.91
C ALA A 604 -21.76 -7.91 6.96
N LEU A 605 -22.21 -7.31 5.85
CA LEU A 605 -23.56 -6.72 5.73
C LEU A 605 -24.65 -7.82 5.78
N LEU A 606 -24.34 -8.98 5.19
CA LEU A 606 -25.15 -10.20 5.16
C LEU A 606 -24.29 -11.39 5.62
N ASP A 607 -24.70 -12.62 5.32
CA ASP A 607 -24.00 -13.85 5.79
C ASP A 607 -22.90 -14.35 4.85
N GLY A 608 -22.50 -13.53 3.87
CA GLY A 608 -21.34 -13.75 3.02
C GLY A 608 -20.04 -13.18 3.60
N PRO A 609 -18.90 -13.45 2.97
CA PRO A 609 -17.62 -12.91 3.42
C PRO A 609 -17.46 -11.42 3.04
N VAL A 610 -16.65 -10.68 3.81
CA VAL A 610 -16.11 -9.40 3.35
C VAL A 610 -15.02 -9.67 2.32
N LEU A 611 -15.27 -9.31 1.05
CA LEU A 611 -14.27 -9.48 -0.02
C LEU A 611 -13.46 -8.22 -0.26
N MET A 612 -14.04 -7.06 0.06
CA MET A 612 -13.48 -5.77 -0.29
C MET A 612 -13.82 -4.72 0.76
N THR A 613 -12.94 -3.74 0.91
CA THR A 613 -13.19 -2.56 1.76
C THR A 613 -12.78 -1.30 1.02
N GLN A 614 -13.61 -0.26 1.05
CA GLN A 614 -13.34 1.04 0.43
C GLN A 614 -12.83 2.05 1.47
N TYR A 615 -11.87 2.86 1.07
CA TYR A 615 -11.34 3.99 1.85
C TYR A 615 -10.97 5.14 0.92
N VAL A 616 -10.89 6.35 1.46
CA VAL A 616 -10.69 7.55 0.64
C VAL A 616 -9.24 8.02 0.70
N THR A 617 -8.67 8.40 -0.45
CA THR A 617 -7.31 8.95 -0.54
C THR A 617 -7.25 10.26 -1.31
N PRO A 618 -6.30 11.17 -0.99
CA PRO A 618 -6.03 12.32 -1.84
C PRO A 618 -5.55 11.89 -3.24
N PHE A 619 -6.07 12.54 -4.28
CA PHE A 619 -5.64 12.37 -5.67
C PHE A 619 -5.70 13.71 -6.41
N GLY A 620 -4.53 14.23 -6.82
CA GLY A 620 -4.45 15.58 -7.35
C GLY A 620 -4.94 16.62 -6.34
N SER A 621 -5.88 17.47 -6.74
CA SER A 621 -6.57 18.44 -5.88
C SER A 621 -7.87 17.91 -5.26
N SER A 622 -8.25 16.65 -5.54
CA SER A 622 -9.48 16.03 -5.06
C SER A 622 -9.21 14.79 -4.21
N LYS A 623 -10.28 14.07 -3.86
CA LYS A 623 -10.23 12.73 -3.27
C LYS A 623 -10.59 11.68 -4.33
N ILE A 624 -10.15 10.45 -4.13
CA ILE A 624 -10.54 9.28 -4.90
C ILE A 624 -10.76 8.10 -3.96
N ASP A 625 -11.76 7.29 -4.28
CA ASP A 625 -12.09 6.08 -3.57
C ASP A 625 -11.13 4.96 -4.01
N ARG A 626 -10.56 4.29 -3.02
CA ARG A 626 -9.61 3.19 -3.17
C ARG A 626 -10.17 1.97 -2.49
N ASP A 627 -9.88 0.82 -3.08
CA ASP A 627 -10.39 -0.46 -2.61
C ASP A 627 -9.28 -1.40 -2.20
N TRP A 628 -9.51 -2.12 -1.12
CA TRP A 628 -8.61 -3.16 -0.66
C TRP A 628 -9.24 -4.54 -0.83
N SER A 629 -8.51 -5.46 -1.48
CA SER A 629 -8.89 -6.88 -1.56
C SER A 629 -8.62 -7.59 -0.24
N CYS A 630 -9.67 -8.12 0.40
CA CYS A 630 -9.56 -8.89 1.65
C CYS A 630 -9.01 -10.30 1.46
N SER A 631 -8.86 -10.74 0.22
CA SER A 631 -8.44 -12.10 -0.13
C SER A 631 -7.16 -12.19 -0.94
#